data_AF-A0AAV9AN19-F1
#
_entry.id   AF-A0AAV9AN19-F1
#
_cell.length_a   1.000
_cell.length_b   1.000
_cell.length_c   1.000
_cell.angle_alpha   90.00
_cell.angle_beta   90.00
_cell.angle_gamma   90.00
#
_symmetry.space_group_name_H-M   'P 1'
#
loop_
_entity.id
_entity.type
_entity.pdbx_description
1 polymer ?
#
loop_
_entity_poly.entity_id
_entity_poly.type
_entity_poly.pdbx_seq_one_letter_code
_entity_poly.pdbx_strand_id
1 'polypeptide(L)'
;MKPYSQSADLSNADLRGVDFSLANVTKANLSNSNLEGALATGNTSFKGTIITGADFTDVSLRDDQRTYLCKVADGVNPVTGNATRETLLCE
;
A
#
# COMPACT_ATOMS: atom_id res chain seq x y z
N MET A 1 8.89 -14.59 -26.73
CA MET A 1 9.22 -14.47 -25.29
C MET A 1 8.35 -13.37 -24.70
N LYS A 2 7.48 -13.66 -23.73
CA LYS A 2 6.74 -12.62 -22.98
C LYS A 2 7.54 -12.29 -21.71
N PRO A 3 7.86 -11.01 -21.42
CA PRO A 3 8.54 -10.67 -20.18
C PRO A 3 7.59 -10.90 -19.01
N TYR A 4 7.93 -11.85 -18.14
CA TYR A 4 7.30 -11.99 -16.83
C TYR A 4 7.78 -10.84 -15.94
N SER A 5 7.15 -9.67 -16.03
CA SER A 5 7.13 -8.78 -14.85
C SER A 5 6.06 -9.34 -13.92
N GLN A 6 6.41 -10.34 -13.10
CA GLN A 6 5.49 -10.76 -12.04
C GLN A 6 5.36 -9.58 -11.07
N SER A 7 4.19 -8.95 -11.08
CA SER A 7 3.75 -8.11 -9.98
C SER A 7 3.91 -8.90 -8.68
N ALA A 8 4.53 -8.31 -7.66
CA ALA A 8 4.65 -8.96 -6.36
C ALA A 8 3.26 -9.17 -5.77
N ASP A 9 2.94 -10.39 -5.37
CA ASP A 9 1.74 -10.69 -4.58
C ASP A 9 2.11 -10.64 -3.10
N LEU A 10 1.64 -9.59 -2.44
CA LEU A 10 1.80 -9.31 -1.01
C LEU A 10 0.42 -9.26 -0.34
N SER A 11 -0.60 -9.86 -0.96
CA SER A 11 -1.94 -9.84 -0.40
C SER A 11 -2.00 -10.61 0.92
N ASN A 12 -2.76 -10.07 1.88
CA ASN A 12 -2.91 -10.59 3.24
C ASN A 12 -1.59 -10.67 4.04
N ALA A 13 -0.52 -10.03 3.58
CA ALA A 13 0.76 -10.03 4.27
C ALA A 13 0.74 -9.13 5.52
N ASP A 14 1.45 -9.56 6.56
CA ASP A 14 1.86 -8.72 7.67
C ASP A 14 3.16 -8.01 7.29
N LEU A 15 3.06 -6.71 6.99
CA LEU A 15 4.14 -5.83 6.54
C LEU A 15 4.41 -4.70 7.54
N ARG A 16 4.01 -4.91 8.80
CA ARG A 16 4.16 -3.89 9.84
C ARG A 16 5.62 -3.51 10.04
N GLY A 17 5.87 -2.20 10.08
CA GLY A 17 7.22 -1.64 10.27
C GLY A 17 8.22 -1.92 9.15
N VAL A 18 7.80 -2.48 8.01
CA VAL A 18 8.69 -2.74 6.88
C VAL A 18 9.16 -1.42 6.27
N ASP A 19 10.45 -1.34 5.95
CA ASP A 19 11.03 -0.23 5.20
C ASP A 19 10.93 -0.47 3.68
N PHE A 20 9.99 0.23 3.04
CA PHE A 20 9.82 0.28 1.58
C PHE A 20 10.54 1.47 0.94
N SER A 21 11.42 2.16 1.65
CA SER A 21 12.11 3.32 1.10
C SER A 21 12.94 2.94 -0.13
N LEU A 22 12.75 3.70 -1.21
CA LEU A 22 13.33 3.45 -2.54
C LEU A 22 12.84 2.17 -3.24
N ALA A 23 11.89 1.43 -2.67
CA ALA A 23 11.37 0.21 -3.26
C ALA A 23 10.49 0.49 -4.50
N ASN A 24 10.59 -0.40 -5.50
CA ASN A 24 9.65 -0.42 -6.61
C ASN A 24 8.52 -1.40 -6.30
N VAL A 25 7.41 -0.89 -5.77
CA VAL A 25 6.18 -1.66 -5.50
C VAL A 25 5.12 -1.47 -6.58
N THR A 26 5.52 -1.05 -7.79
CA THR A 26 4.57 -0.83 -8.88
C THR A 26 3.84 -2.11 -9.26
N LYS A 27 2.52 -2.00 -9.47
CA LYS A 27 1.62 -3.11 -9.81
C LYS A 27 1.55 -4.24 -8.77
N ALA A 28 2.12 -4.07 -7.58
CA ALA A 28 2.02 -5.07 -6.53
C ALA A 28 0.56 -5.22 -6.04
N ASN A 29 0.21 -6.45 -5.65
CA ASN A 29 -1.04 -6.72 -4.95
C ASN A 29 -0.80 -6.59 -3.45
N LEU A 30 -1.36 -5.56 -2.82
CA LEU A 30 -1.34 -5.28 -1.38
C LEU A 30 -2.72 -5.46 -0.75
N SER A 31 -3.66 -6.16 -1.43
CA SER A 31 -5.00 -6.36 -0.88
C SER A 31 -4.94 -6.99 0.50
N ASN A 32 -5.69 -6.44 1.46
CA ASN A 32 -5.75 -6.89 2.85
C ASN A 32 -4.42 -6.90 3.63
N SER A 33 -3.33 -6.35 3.09
CA SER A 33 -2.06 -6.33 3.83
C SER A 33 -2.11 -5.32 4.98
N ASN A 34 -1.41 -5.63 6.07
CA ASN A 34 -1.22 -4.68 7.17
C ASN A 34 0.15 -4.00 7.03
N LEU A 35 0.17 -2.71 6.70
CA LEU A 35 1.39 -1.91 6.58
C LEU A 35 1.62 -0.99 7.80
N GLU A 36 0.98 -1.25 8.95
CA GLU A 36 1.04 -0.38 10.12
C GLU A 36 2.50 0.01 10.46
N GLY A 37 2.78 1.31 10.51
CA GLY A 37 4.10 1.86 10.82
C GLY A 37 5.17 1.65 9.74
N ALA A 38 4.83 1.18 8.55
CA ALA A 38 5.78 1.03 7.45
C ALA A 38 6.33 2.39 6.96
N LEU A 39 7.53 2.36 6.38
CA LEU A 39 8.18 3.55 5.82
C LEU A 39 8.12 3.48 4.29
N ALA A 40 7.69 4.56 3.65
CA ALA A 40 7.63 4.65 2.19
C ALA A 40 8.27 5.96 1.67
N THR A 41 9.48 6.24 2.16
CA THR A 41 10.18 7.51 1.88
C THR A 41 11.03 7.42 0.59
N GLY A 42 11.46 8.58 0.06
CA GLY A 42 12.25 8.63 -1.18
C GLY A 42 11.45 8.21 -2.42
N ASN A 43 12.09 7.65 -3.44
CA ASN A 43 11.46 7.39 -4.75
C ASN A 43 10.53 6.15 -4.80
N THR A 44 9.91 5.77 -3.68
CA THR A 44 8.95 4.65 -3.61
C THR A 44 7.73 4.93 -4.47
N SER A 45 7.42 4.01 -5.40
CA SER A 45 6.32 4.16 -6.35
C SER A 45 5.23 3.11 -6.13
N PHE A 46 4.02 3.58 -5.81
CA PHE A 46 2.81 2.75 -5.65
C PHE A 46 1.97 2.64 -6.93
N LYS A 47 2.49 3.10 -8.08
CA LYS A 47 1.70 3.17 -9.31
C LYS A 47 1.19 1.79 -9.74
N GLY A 48 -0.12 1.69 -9.90
CA GLY A 48 -0.82 0.48 -10.34
C GLY A 48 -0.99 -0.58 -9.26
N THR A 49 -0.66 -0.27 -8.00
CA THR A 49 -0.92 -1.20 -6.88
C THR A 49 -2.41 -1.43 -6.69
N ILE A 50 -2.74 -2.63 -6.20
CA ILE A 50 -4.07 -2.96 -5.70
C ILE A 50 -4.00 -2.87 -4.18
N ILE A 51 -4.81 -2.01 -3.58
CA ILE A 51 -4.75 -1.73 -2.13
C ILE A 51 -6.09 -1.93 -1.41
N THR A 52 -7.05 -2.60 -2.04
CA THR A 52 -8.36 -2.87 -1.43
C THR A 52 -8.20 -3.57 -0.09
N GLY A 53 -8.69 -2.95 0.99
CA GLY A 53 -8.57 -3.47 2.34
C GLY A 53 -7.15 -3.41 2.94
N ALA A 54 -6.19 -2.73 2.31
CA ALA A 54 -4.87 -2.51 2.93
C ALA A 54 -4.99 -1.55 4.13
N ASP A 55 -4.20 -1.77 5.18
CA ASP A 55 -4.12 -0.89 6.34
C ASP A 55 -2.84 -0.06 6.29
N PHE A 56 -2.99 1.27 6.19
CA PHE A 56 -1.87 2.24 6.13
C PHE A 56 -1.71 3.05 7.43
N THR A 57 -2.20 2.53 8.56
CA THR A 57 -2.07 3.20 9.87
C THR A 57 -0.62 3.56 10.14
N ASP A 58 -0.35 4.81 10.53
CA ASP A 58 0.98 5.33 10.82
C ASP A 58 2.04 5.14 9.71
N VAL A 59 1.64 4.93 8.45
CA VAL A 59 2.58 4.88 7.32
C VAL A 59 3.04 6.29 6.96
N SER A 60 4.37 6.46 6.89
CA SER A 60 4.97 7.72 6.45
C SER A 60 4.87 7.87 4.93
N LEU A 61 3.86 8.63 4.48
CA LEU A 61 3.60 8.96 3.07
C LEU A 61 3.79 10.45 2.80
N ARG A 62 4.35 10.78 1.63
CA ARG A 62 4.28 12.12 1.08
C ARG A 62 2.88 12.42 0.53
N ASP A 63 2.57 13.71 0.41
CA ASP A 63 1.27 14.18 -0.10
C ASP A 63 0.94 13.64 -1.49
N ASP A 64 1.92 13.52 -2.40
CA ASP A 64 1.71 12.97 -3.74
C ASP A 64 1.37 11.48 -3.71
N GLN A 65 2.03 10.71 -2.82
CA GLN A 65 1.75 9.29 -2.63
C GLN A 65 0.37 9.09 -2.01
N ARG A 66 0.05 9.84 -0.94
CA ARG A 66 -1.27 9.82 -0.28
C ARG A 66 -2.37 10.19 -1.28
N THR A 67 -2.20 11.28 -2.02
CA THR A 67 -3.14 11.73 -3.07
C THR A 67 -3.36 10.65 -4.12
N TYR A 68 -2.32 9.96 -4.56
CA TYR A 68 -2.44 8.86 -5.51
C TYR A 68 -3.20 7.67 -4.91
N LEU A 69 -2.81 7.22 -3.72
CA LEU A 69 -3.43 6.07 -3.04
C LEU A 69 -4.90 6.35 -2.74
N CYS A 70 -5.26 7.55 -2.29
CA CYS A 70 -6.64 7.94 -2.04
C CYS A 70 -7.55 7.89 -3.28
N LYS A 71 -7.01 7.94 -4.51
CA LYS A 71 -7.80 7.78 -5.74
C LYS A 71 -8.19 6.32 -6.00
N VAL A 72 -7.44 5.37 -5.44
CA VAL A 72 -7.62 3.93 -5.67
C VAL A 72 -7.99 3.17 -4.39
N ALA A 73 -8.05 3.85 -3.25
CA ALA A 73 -8.34 3.26 -1.95
C ALA A 73 -9.83 2.95 -1.76
N ASP A 74 -10.11 1.69 -1.44
CA ASP A 74 -11.40 1.17 -1.03
C ASP A 74 -11.25 -0.01 -0.06
N GLY A 75 -12.37 -0.48 0.49
CA GLY A 75 -12.41 -1.65 1.36
C GLY A 75 -12.04 -1.41 2.82
N VAL A 76 -12.11 -2.49 3.58
CA VAL A 76 -11.81 -2.58 5.02
C VAL A 76 -10.88 -3.77 5.21
N ASN A 77 -9.82 -3.58 5.99
CA ASN A 77 -8.90 -4.66 6.27
C ASN A 77 -9.60 -5.76 7.09
N PRO A 78 -9.60 -7.03 6.63
CA PRO A 78 -10.34 -8.10 7.31
C PRO A 78 -9.72 -8.52 8.65
N VAL A 79 -8.47 -8.13 8.94
CA VAL A 79 -7.75 -8.46 10.17
C VAL A 79 -7.87 -7.33 11.20
N THR A 80 -7.62 -6.09 10.79
CA THR A 80 -7.63 -4.94 11.71
C THR A 80 -9.01 -4.28 11.84
N GLY A 81 -9.88 -4.43 10.85
CA GLY A 81 -11.18 -3.76 10.79
C GLY A 81 -11.12 -2.30 10.35
N ASN A 82 -9.94 -1.77 10.03
CA ASN A 82 -9.78 -0.38 9.61
C ASN A 82 -10.12 -0.18 8.13
N ALA A 83 -10.82 0.90 7.80
CA ALA A 83 -11.10 1.27 6.42
C ALA A 83 -9.84 1.84 5.75
N THR A 84 -9.49 1.36 4.56
CA THR A 84 -8.25 1.76 3.87
C THR A 84 -8.18 3.28 3.68
N ARG A 85 -9.29 3.91 3.28
CA ARG A 85 -9.37 5.38 3.11
C ARG A 85 -9.16 6.16 4.40
N GLU A 86 -9.64 5.64 5.54
CA GLU A 86 -9.49 6.28 6.85
C GLU A 86 -8.03 6.21 7.31
N THR A 87 -7.39 5.06 7.17
CA THR A 87 -5.96 4.89 7.52
C THR A 87 -5.04 5.75 6.65
N LEU A 88 -5.46 6.02 5.40
CA LEU A 88 -4.79 6.94 4.50
C LEU A 88 -5.12 8.41 4.74
N LEU A 89 -6.01 8.74 5.67
CA LEU A 89 -6.49 10.10 5.93
C LEU A 89 -6.96 10.80 4.65
N CYS A 90 -7.72 10.11 3.81
CA CYS A 90 -8.29 10.69 2.60
C CYS A 90 -9.41 11.67 2.95
N GLU A 91 -9.39 12.86 2.34
CA GLU A 91 -10.53 13.80 2.33
C GLU A 91 -11.70 13.30 1.47
#